data_AF-A0A3B8J3Z9-F1
#
_entry.id   AF-A0A3B8J3Z9-F1
#
_cell.length_a   1.000
_cell.length_b   1.000
_cell.length_c   1.000
_cell.angle_alpha   90.00
_cell.angle_beta   90.00
_cell.angle_gamma   90.00
#
_symmetry.space_group_name_H-M   'P 1'
#
loop_
_entity.id
_entity.type
_entity.pdbx_description
1 polymer ?
#
loop_
_entity_poly.entity_id
_entity_poly.type
_entity_poly.pdbx_seq_one_letter_code
_entity_poly.pdbx_strand_id
1 'polypeptide(L)'
;RYTYVKTEPLKKLPRVDMLDLLSAYVGFADWAAFVERHTQKEGTASPPTRRSRPWMWVLLLLGIAGLSIWLGIRLGSAEGGGVYRICVEDAIRGTLIEPGPIEVTILYEDQSPVRVVDADGGCLELTLPQEQITLVVSAPYYRPDTITRRWQSHIPEERLALRSDDFARMIYYFSTGKVEDYEKRRQQLNMMFHDEARIFQEDPETGTGIELYTKAEFVDKLTFPLASLQEIQVLELAYEQEKIIEMRFTQQE
;
A
#
# COMPACT_ATOMS: atom_id res chain seq x y z
N ARG A 1 -69.07 -11.80 73.03
CA ARG A 1 -67.88 -11.95 73.92
C ARG A 1 -66.78 -11.11 73.32
N TYR A 2 -66.44 -9.99 73.93
CA TYR A 2 -65.44 -9.06 73.40
C TYR A 2 -64.05 -9.49 73.89
N THR A 3 -63.14 -9.81 72.99
CA THR A 3 -61.74 -10.11 73.28
C THR A 3 -60.93 -8.85 73.01
N TYR A 4 -60.58 -8.12 74.06
CA TYR A 4 -59.67 -6.96 73.99
C TYR A 4 -58.22 -7.49 73.96
N VAL A 5 -57.65 -7.69 72.78
CA VAL A 5 -56.20 -7.90 72.63
C VAL A 5 -55.64 -6.63 71.98
N LYS A 6 -54.85 -5.86 72.72
CA LYS A 6 -54.13 -4.70 72.16
C LYS A 6 -53.05 -5.22 71.23
N THR A 7 -53.08 -4.80 69.97
CA THR A 7 -52.15 -5.22 68.89
C THR A 7 -50.91 -4.33 68.78
N GLU A 8 -50.73 -3.37 69.68
CA GLU A 8 -49.52 -2.55 69.69
C GLU A 8 -48.33 -3.30 70.31
N PRO A 9 -47.13 -3.24 69.70
CA PRO A 9 -45.96 -3.91 70.23
C PRO A 9 -45.63 -3.36 71.62
N LEU A 10 -45.66 -4.24 72.62
CA LEU A 10 -45.33 -3.91 74.00
C LEU A 10 -43.90 -3.34 74.07
N LYS A 11 -43.80 -2.03 74.29
CA LYS A 11 -42.53 -1.29 74.35
C LYS A 11 -41.63 -1.67 75.54
N LYS A 12 -42.14 -2.50 76.46
CA LYS A 12 -41.41 -3.06 77.59
C LYS A 12 -41.84 -4.51 77.79
N LEU A 13 -40.86 -5.37 78.10
CA LEU A 13 -41.11 -6.77 78.44
C LEU A 13 -42.03 -6.87 79.68
N PRO A 14 -42.96 -7.85 79.72
CA PRO A 14 -43.70 -8.19 80.93
C PRO A 14 -42.76 -8.50 82.09
N ARG A 15 -43.26 -8.38 83.33
CA ARG A 15 -42.50 -8.81 84.52
C ARG A 15 -42.09 -10.28 84.40
N VAL A 16 -40.94 -10.63 84.96
CA VAL A 16 -40.32 -11.96 84.86
C VAL A 16 -41.29 -13.08 85.30
N ASP A 17 -42.06 -12.88 86.38
CA ASP A 17 -43.05 -13.86 86.84
C ASP A 17 -44.10 -14.26 85.77
N MET A 18 -44.51 -13.31 84.91
CA MET A 18 -45.42 -13.59 83.81
C MET A 18 -44.73 -14.38 82.69
N LEU A 19 -43.44 -14.11 82.46
CA LEU A 19 -42.65 -14.84 81.48
C LEU A 19 -42.37 -16.27 81.93
N ASP A 20 -42.16 -16.50 83.23
CA ASP A 20 -41.98 -17.84 83.80
C ASP A 20 -43.28 -18.65 83.69
N LEU A 21 -44.44 -18.06 83.98
CA LEU A 21 -45.74 -18.69 83.78
C LEU A 21 -46.00 -19.08 82.32
N LEU A 22 -45.70 -18.19 81.38
CA LEU A 22 -45.84 -18.47 79.95
C LEU A 22 -44.85 -19.54 79.48
N SER A 23 -43.63 -19.54 80.01
CA SER A 23 -42.62 -20.55 79.71
C SER A 23 -43.04 -21.93 80.23
N ALA A 24 -43.56 -21.98 81.46
CA ALA A 24 -44.16 -23.18 82.06
C ALA A 24 -45.36 -23.69 81.26
N TYR A 25 -46.22 -22.81 80.77
CA TYR A 25 -47.35 -23.18 79.90
C TYR A 25 -46.89 -23.87 78.61
N VAL A 26 -45.75 -23.45 78.04
CA VAL A 26 -45.15 -24.04 76.83
C VAL A 26 -44.23 -25.23 77.16
N GLY A 27 -44.11 -25.61 78.43
CA GLY A 27 -43.37 -26.81 78.89
C GLY A 27 -41.91 -26.58 79.29
N PHE A 28 -41.51 -25.34 79.56
CA PHE A 28 -40.17 -24.98 80.06
C PHE A 28 -40.19 -24.71 81.57
N ALA A 29 -39.05 -24.89 82.25
CA ALA A 29 -38.99 -24.68 83.71
C ALA A 29 -39.16 -23.20 84.11
N ASP A 30 -38.53 -22.29 83.38
CA ASP A 30 -38.58 -20.84 83.57
C ASP A 30 -38.26 -20.11 82.26
N TRP A 31 -38.34 -18.78 82.27
CA TRP A 31 -38.02 -17.93 81.13
C TRP A 31 -36.56 -18.08 80.68
N ALA A 32 -35.62 -18.31 81.60
CA ALA A 32 -34.21 -18.48 81.26
C ALA A 32 -33.97 -19.75 80.42
N ALA A 33 -34.56 -20.87 80.81
CA ALA A 33 -34.49 -22.13 80.07
C ALA A 33 -35.16 -22.05 78.70
N PHE A 34 -36.24 -21.26 78.57
CA PHE A 34 -36.87 -20.98 77.29
C PHE A 34 -35.93 -20.20 76.35
N VAL A 35 -35.34 -19.11 76.83
CA VAL A 35 -34.43 -18.27 76.03
C VAL A 35 -33.19 -19.05 75.60
N GLU A 36 -32.57 -19.81 76.50
CA GLU A 36 -31.36 -20.60 76.18
C GLU A 36 -31.59 -21.55 75.00
N ARG A 37 -32.70 -22.31 75.01
CA ARG A 37 -33.02 -23.25 73.94
C ARG A 37 -33.30 -22.58 72.60
N HIS A 38 -33.85 -21.35 72.62
CA HIS A 38 -34.29 -20.65 71.43
C HIS A 38 -33.26 -19.63 70.89
N THR A 39 -32.32 -19.17 71.71
CA THR A 39 -31.19 -18.33 71.28
C THR A 39 -30.07 -19.15 70.65
N GLN A 40 -29.91 -20.43 71.02
CA GLN A 40 -28.88 -21.31 70.43
C GLN A 40 -29.16 -21.70 68.96
N LYS A 41 -30.34 -21.41 68.42
CA LYS A 41 -30.72 -21.72 67.02
C LYS A 41 -30.50 -20.59 66.02
N GLU A 42 -30.03 -19.40 66.43
CA GLU A 42 -29.67 -18.30 65.52
C GLU A 42 -28.16 -18.10 65.35
N GLY A 43 -27.37 -19.15 65.58
CA GLY A 43 -25.91 -19.10 65.52
C GLY A 43 -25.25 -20.22 64.75
N THR A 44 -25.67 -20.52 63.51
CA THR A 44 -24.80 -21.12 62.45
C THR A 44 -25.56 -21.24 61.12
N ALA A 45 -25.45 -20.23 60.26
CA ALA A 45 -25.62 -20.38 58.81
C ALA A 45 -24.82 -19.28 58.11
N SER A 46 -23.50 -19.45 58.02
CA SER A 46 -22.69 -18.69 57.05
C SER A 46 -23.08 -19.15 55.64
N PRO A 47 -23.26 -18.25 54.65
CA PRO A 47 -23.40 -18.70 53.26
C PRO A 47 -22.11 -19.43 52.84
N PRO A 48 -22.14 -20.41 51.92
CA PRO A 48 -20.93 -21.06 51.48
C PRO A 48 -20.01 -19.99 50.89
N THR A 49 -18.87 -19.74 51.53
CA THR A 49 -17.84 -18.86 50.99
C THR A 49 -17.29 -19.57 49.76
N ARG A 50 -17.85 -19.23 48.60
CA ARG A 50 -17.25 -19.59 47.31
C ARG A 50 -15.87 -18.96 47.36
N ARG A 51 -14.85 -19.79 47.60
CA ARG A 51 -13.44 -19.40 47.62
C ARG A 51 -13.11 -18.95 46.20
N SER A 52 -13.47 -17.71 45.87
CA SER A 52 -13.11 -17.09 44.62
C SER A 52 -11.59 -17.07 44.65
N ARG A 53 -10.96 -17.94 43.87
CA ARG A 53 -9.52 -17.88 43.66
C ARG A 53 -9.33 -16.60 42.85
N PRO A 54 -8.96 -15.45 43.45
CA PRO A 54 -8.88 -14.20 42.72
C PRO A 54 -7.83 -14.33 41.60
N TRP A 55 -6.87 -15.24 41.78
CA TRP A 55 -5.87 -15.57 40.80
C TRP A 55 -6.44 -16.19 39.50
N MET A 56 -7.56 -16.92 39.54
CA MET A 56 -8.20 -17.36 38.29
C MET A 56 -8.74 -16.19 37.47
N TRP A 57 -9.28 -15.15 38.13
CA TRP A 57 -9.71 -13.93 37.45
C TRP A 57 -8.51 -13.12 36.93
N VAL A 58 -7.41 -13.09 37.68
CA VAL A 58 -6.16 -12.47 37.22
C VAL A 58 -5.60 -13.19 35.99
N LEU A 59 -5.55 -14.52 35.98
CA LEU A 59 -5.09 -15.31 34.83
C LEU A 59 -5.99 -15.13 33.60
N LEU A 60 -7.30 -15.03 33.81
CA LEU A 60 -8.28 -14.82 32.74
C LEU A 60 -8.12 -13.41 32.13
N LEU A 61 -7.93 -12.38 32.97
CA LEU A 61 -7.64 -11.02 32.51
C LEU A 61 -6.29 -10.92 31.78
N LEU A 62 -5.26 -11.64 32.27
CA LEU A 62 -3.94 -11.71 31.61
C LEU A 62 -4.04 -12.42 30.25
N GLY A 63 -4.86 -13.47 30.16
CA GLY A 63 -5.15 -14.16 28.89
C GLY A 63 -5.88 -13.28 27.89
N ILE A 64 -6.89 -12.52 28.34
CA ILE A 64 -7.61 -11.56 27.49
C ILE A 64 -6.68 -10.42 27.04
N ALA A 65 -5.86 -9.88 27.95
CA ALA A 65 -4.89 -8.85 27.62
C ALA A 65 -3.82 -9.35 26.63
N GLY A 66 -3.34 -10.58 26.81
CA GLY A 66 -2.42 -11.22 25.86
C GLY A 66 -3.07 -11.44 24.49
N LEU A 67 -4.32 -11.88 24.46
CA LEU A 67 -5.07 -12.08 23.23
C LEU A 67 -5.36 -10.75 22.51
N SER A 68 -5.70 -9.68 23.24
CA SER A 68 -5.94 -8.37 22.64
C SER A 68 -4.66 -7.72 22.12
N ILE A 69 -3.52 -7.91 22.79
CA ILE A 69 -2.21 -7.49 22.28
C ILE A 69 -1.85 -8.29 21.04
N TRP A 70 -2.01 -9.61 21.06
CA TRP A 70 -1.74 -10.48 19.90
C TRP A 70 -2.63 -10.14 18.71
N LEU A 71 -3.91 -9.91 18.95
CA LEU A 71 -4.88 -9.50 17.94
C LEU A 71 -4.57 -8.09 17.41
N GLY A 72 -4.15 -7.16 18.28
CA GLY A 72 -3.71 -5.82 17.88
C GLY A 72 -2.47 -5.82 17.01
N ILE A 73 -1.50 -6.71 17.26
CA ILE A 73 -0.32 -6.89 16.40
C ILE A 73 -0.73 -7.49 15.05
N ARG A 74 -1.64 -8.47 15.04
CA ARG A 74 -2.14 -9.12 13.81
C ARG A 74 -3.03 -8.23 12.93
N LEU A 75 -3.83 -7.35 13.54
CA LEU A 75 -4.67 -6.39 12.80
C LEU A 75 -3.95 -5.07 12.50
N GLY A 76 -2.92 -4.72 13.28
CA GLY A 76 -2.12 -3.51 13.11
C GLY A 76 -1.02 -3.61 12.06
N SER A 77 -0.71 -4.80 11.54
CA SER A 77 0.14 -4.96 10.35
C SER A 77 -0.66 -4.69 9.08
N ALA A 78 -1.16 -3.46 8.93
CA ALA A 78 -1.48 -2.93 7.62
C ALA A 78 -0.13 -2.60 6.97
N GLU A 79 0.24 -3.36 5.96
CA GLU A 79 1.44 -3.17 5.16
C GLU A 79 1.42 -1.76 4.55
N GLY A 80 2.18 -0.86 5.16
CA GLY A 80 2.22 0.54 4.77
C GLY A 80 3.02 0.70 3.48
N GLY A 81 2.34 0.81 2.33
CA GLY A 81 2.95 1.32 1.12
C GLY A 81 3.41 2.77 1.35
N GLY A 82 4.68 3.05 1.08
CA GLY A 82 5.20 4.41 1.12
C GLY A 82 4.87 5.13 -0.19
N VAL A 83 4.50 6.40 -0.12
CA VAL A 83 4.51 7.28 -1.31
C VAL A 83 5.97 7.63 -1.58
N TYR A 84 6.41 7.32 -2.80
CA TYR A 84 7.78 7.53 -3.24
C TYR A 84 7.82 8.39 -4.47
N ARG A 85 8.72 9.38 -4.48
CA ARG A 85 8.90 10.27 -5.61
C ARG A 85 10.14 9.86 -6.41
N ILE A 86 9.94 9.50 -7.67
CA ILE A 86 11.02 9.22 -8.61
C ILE A 86 11.14 10.40 -9.56
N CYS A 87 12.31 11.01 -9.60
CA CYS A 87 12.63 12.04 -10.58
C CYS A 87 13.65 11.51 -11.59
N VAL A 88 13.45 11.79 -12.86
CA VAL A 88 14.32 11.28 -13.93
C VAL A 88 15.13 12.43 -14.52
N GLU A 89 16.45 12.24 -14.58
CA GLU A 89 17.43 13.24 -15.02
C GLU A 89 18.23 12.71 -16.22
N ASP A 90 18.71 13.63 -17.08
CA ASP A 90 19.69 13.30 -18.12
C ASP A 90 21.05 12.99 -17.48
N ALA A 91 21.59 11.80 -17.73
CA ALA A 91 22.81 11.31 -17.08
C ALA A 91 24.06 12.15 -17.35
N ILE A 92 24.06 12.98 -18.41
CA ILE A 92 25.19 13.86 -18.75
C ILE A 92 24.95 15.25 -18.18
N ARG A 93 23.74 15.80 -18.35
CA ARG A 93 23.44 17.19 -17.95
C ARG A 93 23.09 17.33 -16.46
N GLY A 94 22.61 16.27 -15.82
CA GLY A 94 22.07 16.30 -14.46
C GLY A 94 20.83 17.17 -14.31
N THR A 95 20.12 17.44 -15.40
CA THR A 95 18.87 18.21 -15.43
C THR A 95 17.69 17.26 -15.57
N LEU A 96 16.53 17.63 -15.04
CA LEU A 96 15.29 16.88 -15.24
C LEU A 96 15.01 16.68 -16.74
N ILE A 97 14.46 15.51 -17.07
CA ILE A 97 14.01 15.22 -18.43
C ILE A 97 12.69 15.96 -18.66
N GLU A 98 12.77 17.03 -19.44
CA GLU A 98 11.62 17.84 -19.87
C GLU A 98 11.78 18.18 -21.36
N PRO A 99 10.67 18.31 -22.12
CA PRO A 99 9.32 17.78 -21.88
C PRO A 99 9.14 16.38 -22.46
N GLY A 100 8.23 15.58 -21.91
CA GLY A 100 7.82 14.30 -22.51
C GLY A 100 7.38 13.26 -21.48
N PRO A 101 6.54 12.29 -21.87
CA PRO A 101 6.02 11.31 -20.94
C PRO A 101 7.13 10.44 -20.37
N ILE A 102 7.13 10.24 -19.05
CA ILE A 102 7.97 9.26 -18.38
C ILE A 102 7.10 8.05 -18.04
N GLU A 103 7.59 6.87 -18.39
CA GLU A 103 6.94 5.62 -18.04
C GLU A 103 7.82 4.84 -17.05
N VAL A 104 7.18 4.38 -15.97
CA VAL A 104 7.79 3.47 -15.01
C VAL A 104 6.96 2.19 -14.97
N THR A 105 7.61 1.07 -15.32
CA THR A 105 7.05 -0.26 -15.19
C THR A 105 7.60 -0.93 -13.95
N ILE A 106 6.73 -1.24 -13.00
CA ILE A 106 7.08 -1.95 -11.77
C ILE A 106 6.99 -3.45 -12.03
N LEU A 107 8.10 -4.16 -11.86
CA LEU A 107 8.20 -5.61 -11.98
C LEU A 107 8.11 -6.25 -10.60
N TYR A 108 7.10 -7.10 -10.42
CA TYR A 108 6.92 -7.95 -9.25
C TYR A 108 7.34 -9.38 -9.55
N GLU A 109 7.72 -10.16 -8.54
CA GLU A 109 8.14 -11.55 -8.72
C GLU A 109 6.96 -12.50 -8.98
N ASP A 110 5.81 -12.24 -8.34
CA ASP A 110 4.67 -13.15 -8.26
C ASP A 110 3.41 -12.61 -8.97
N GLN A 111 3.47 -11.41 -9.53
CA GLN A 111 2.35 -10.79 -10.23
C GLN A 111 2.80 -10.04 -11.49
N SER A 112 1.83 -9.73 -12.35
CA SER A 112 2.07 -9.02 -13.60
C SER A 112 2.67 -7.63 -13.38
N PRO A 113 3.51 -7.14 -14.31
CA PRO A 113 4.02 -5.77 -14.28
C PRO A 113 2.91 -4.73 -14.23
N VAL A 114 3.15 -3.65 -13.47
CA VAL A 114 2.24 -2.50 -13.40
C VAL A 114 2.92 -1.30 -14.06
N ARG A 115 2.27 -0.74 -15.07
CA ARG A 115 2.75 0.44 -15.81
C ARG A 115 2.14 1.70 -15.20
N VAL A 116 2.98 2.70 -14.94
CA VAL A 116 2.57 4.02 -14.48
C VAL A 116 3.22 5.05 -15.41
N VAL A 117 2.41 5.96 -15.93
CA VAL A 117 2.83 6.98 -16.89
C VAL A 117 2.57 8.36 -16.29
N ASP A 118 3.57 9.22 -16.36
CA ASP A 118 3.43 10.66 -16.13
C ASP A 118 3.58 11.39 -17.46
N ALA A 119 2.55 12.13 -17.86
CA ALA A 119 2.52 12.82 -19.16
C ALA A 119 3.30 14.15 -19.14
N ASP A 120 3.41 14.77 -17.96
CA ASP A 120 4.01 16.10 -17.82
C ASP A 120 5.55 16.02 -17.64
N GLY A 121 6.05 14.86 -17.21
CA GLY A 121 7.48 14.54 -17.13
C GLY A 121 8.16 15.06 -15.86
N GLY A 122 9.46 14.81 -15.76
CA GLY A 122 10.28 15.19 -14.62
C GLY A 122 10.20 14.25 -13.41
N CYS A 123 9.05 14.11 -12.76
CA CYS A 123 8.93 13.30 -11.53
C CYS A 123 7.58 12.60 -11.35
N LEU A 124 7.61 11.32 -11.01
CA LEU A 124 6.44 10.47 -10.77
C LEU A 124 6.32 10.06 -9.30
N GLU A 125 5.10 10.10 -8.75
CA GLU A 125 4.80 9.53 -7.44
C GLU A 125 4.28 8.09 -7.57
N LEU A 126 4.89 7.17 -6.82
CA LEU A 126 4.57 5.75 -6.82
C LEU A 126 4.20 5.31 -5.40
N THR A 127 3.18 4.48 -5.29
CA THR A 127 2.90 3.75 -4.04
C THR A 127 3.47 2.35 -4.18
N LEU A 128 4.54 2.08 -3.46
CA LEU A 128 5.29 0.82 -3.57
C LEU A 128 5.18 0.01 -2.28
N PRO A 129 5.09 -1.33 -2.35
CA PRO A 129 5.15 -2.19 -1.17
C PRO A 129 6.55 -2.12 -0.52
N GLN A 130 6.63 -2.43 0.78
CA GLN A 130 7.89 -2.38 1.54
C GLN A 130 8.79 -3.61 1.28
N GLU A 131 9.24 -3.79 0.04
CA GLU A 131 10.15 -4.88 -0.34
C GLU A 131 11.20 -4.44 -1.37
N GLN A 132 11.97 -5.39 -1.90
CA GLN A 132 12.85 -5.16 -3.04
C GLN A 132 12.00 -5.05 -4.31
N ILE A 133 12.17 -3.96 -5.05
CA ILE A 133 11.44 -3.68 -6.27
C ILE A 133 12.40 -3.60 -7.44
N THR A 134 11.94 -4.04 -8.60
CA THR A 134 12.63 -3.82 -9.87
C THR A 134 11.75 -2.92 -10.73
N LEU A 135 12.34 -1.84 -11.22
CA LEU A 135 11.68 -0.83 -12.03
C LEU A 135 12.33 -0.81 -13.40
N VAL A 136 11.53 -0.70 -14.46
CA VAL A 136 12.00 -0.33 -15.79
C VAL A 136 11.53 1.09 -16.04
N VAL A 137 12.47 2.01 -16.22
CA VAL A 137 12.18 3.42 -16.47
C VAL A 137 12.48 3.71 -17.93
N SER A 138 11.51 4.27 -18.65
CA SER A 138 11.63 4.66 -20.04
C SER A 138 11.14 6.08 -20.26
N ALA A 139 11.76 6.77 -21.21
CA ALA A 139 11.40 8.11 -21.63
C ALA A 139 11.77 8.30 -23.12
N PRO A 140 11.05 9.15 -23.88
CA PRO A 140 11.37 9.43 -25.27
C PRO A 140 12.81 9.94 -25.43
N TYR A 141 13.52 9.41 -26.44
CA TYR A 141 14.91 9.77 -26.74
C TYR A 141 15.95 9.38 -25.68
N TYR A 142 15.58 8.53 -24.71
CA TYR A 142 16.50 7.95 -23.73
C TYR A 142 16.48 6.43 -23.82
N ARG A 143 17.58 5.80 -23.41
CA ARG A 143 17.62 4.34 -23.27
C ARG A 143 16.91 3.92 -22.00
N PRO A 144 15.99 2.92 -22.06
CA PRO A 144 15.40 2.37 -20.85
C PRO A 144 16.48 1.83 -19.92
N ASP A 145 16.28 2.00 -18.61
CA ASP A 145 17.15 1.42 -17.59
C ASP A 145 16.34 0.56 -16.62
N THR A 146 16.95 -0.53 -16.16
CA THR A 146 16.35 -1.47 -15.20
C THR A 146 17.03 -1.32 -13.86
N ILE A 147 16.27 -0.89 -12.87
CA ILE A 147 16.79 -0.49 -11.57
C ILE A 147 16.18 -1.39 -10.50
N THR A 148 17.05 -2.13 -9.81
CA THR A 148 16.66 -2.93 -8.65
C THR A 148 17.09 -2.22 -7.37
N ARG A 149 16.13 -2.01 -6.46
CA ARG A 149 16.36 -1.32 -5.19
C ARG A 149 15.62 -2.00 -4.06
N ARG A 150 16.21 -1.95 -2.87
CA ARG A 150 15.54 -2.31 -1.62
C ARG A 150 15.01 -1.04 -0.98
N TRP A 151 13.71 -1.03 -0.67
CA TRP A 151 13.05 0.14 -0.10
C TRP A 151 13.68 0.62 1.22
N GLN A 152 13.82 1.94 1.35
CA GLN A 152 14.31 2.62 2.56
C GLN A 152 13.40 3.79 2.90
N SER A 153 12.63 3.69 3.99
CA SER A 153 11.61 4.67 4.40
C SER A 153 12.10 6.09 4.67
N HIS A 154 13.42 6.31 4.75
CA HIS A 154 14.03 7.62 4.98
C HIS A 154 14.45 8.33 3.68
N ILE A 155 14.27 7.71 2.52
CA ILE A 155 14.56 8.29 1.20
C ILE A 155 13.21 8.51 0.51
N PRO A 156 12.61 9.70 0.63
CA PRO A 156 11.30 9.98 0.04
C PRO A 156 11.38 10.30 -1.46
N GLU A 157 12.57 10.68 -1.95
CA GLU A 157 12.83 11.05 -3.34
C GLU A 157 14.10 10.36 -3.86
N GLU A 158 14.04 9.79 -5.05
CA GLU A 158 15.19 9.26 -5.77
C GLU A 158 15.32 9.86 -7.15
N ARG A 159 16.56 10.07 -7.55
CA ARG A 159 16.94 10.62 -8.85
C ARG A 159 17.55 9.52 -9.70
N LEU A 160 16.91 9.24 -10.82
CA LEU A 160 17.32 8.20 -11.76
C LEU A 160 17.89 8.87 -13.00
N ALA A 161 19.15 8.57 -13.29
CA ALA A 161 19.86 9.15 -14.42
C ALA A 161 19.72 8.25 -15.65
N LEU A 162 18.93 8.69 -16.65
CA LEU A 162 18.84 7.98 -17.93
C LEU A 162 19.85 8.52 -18.93
N ARG A 163 20.45 7.61 -19.69
CA ARG A 163 21.35 7.96 -20.79
C ARG A 163 20.53 8.34 -22.01
N SER A 164 20.88 9.46 -22.63
CA SER A 164 20.29 9.84 -23.91
C SER A 164 20.60 8.80 -24.98
N ASP A 165 19.63 8.56 -25.83
CA ASP A 165 19.83 7.78 -27.04
C ASP A 165 20.20 8.73 -28.19
N ASP A 166 21.49 8.73 -28.55
CA ASP A 166 22.03 9.66 -29.54
C ASP A 166 21.40 9.47 -30.93
N PHE A 167 21.03 8.22 -31.29
CA PHE A 167 20.39 7.97 -32.57
C PHE A 167 18.92 8.39 -32.55
N ALA A 168 18.19 8.15 -31.46
CA ALA A 168 16.83 8.67 -31.32
C ALA A 168 16.79 10.20 -31.46
N ARG A 169 17.71 10.90 -30.78
CA ARG A 169 17.85 12.36 -30.86
C ARG A 169 18.23 12.82 -32.27
N MET A 170 19.12 12.10 -32.94
CA MET A 170 19.54 12.40 -34.31
C MET A 170 18.38 12.24 -35.31
N ILE A 171 17.56 11.20 -35.16
CA ILE A 171 16.36 10.98 -35.97
C ILE A 171 15.37 12.12 -35.76
N TYR A 172 15.11 12.49 -34.50
CA TYR A 172 14.27 13.64 -34.18
C TYR A 172 14.79 14.93 -34.84
N TYR A 173 16.08 15.21 -34.69
CA TYR A 173 16.73 16.37 -35.28
C TYR A 173 16.60 16.40 -36.81
N PHE A 174 16.78 15.26 -37.48
CA PHE A 174 16.59 15.16 -38.93
C PHE A 174 15.12 15.29 -39.35
N SER A 175 14.17 14.88 -38.50
CA SER A 175 12.73 15.03 -38.76
C SER A 175 12.20 16.46 -38.61
N THR A 176 12.93 17.36 -37.94
CA THR A 176 12.48 18.75 -37.72
C THR A 176 13.36 19.78 -38.43
N GLY A 177 14.60 19.42 -38.77
CA GLY A 177 15.59 20.33 -39.36
C GLY A 177 15.55 20.39 -40.89
N LYS A 178 15.67 21.61 -41.44
CA LYS A 178 15.89 21.84 -42.88
C LYS A 178 17.16 21.11 -43.35
N VAL A 179 17.07 20.45 -44.50
CA VAL A 179 18.20 19.71 -45.07
C VAL A 179 19.04 20.67 -45.94
N GLU A 180 20.24 21.01 -45.49
CA GLU A 180 21.21 21.76 -46.30
C GLU A 180 22.11 20.82 -47.12
N ASP A 181 22.56 19.72 -46.51
CA ASP A 181 23.43 18.71 -47.13
C ASP A 181 22.76 17.33 -47.06
N TYR A 182 22.02 17.02 -48.13
CA TYR A 182 21.25 15.77 -48.27
C TYR A 182 22.13 14.53 -48.27
N GLU A 183 23.29 14.61 -48.92
CA GLU A 183 24.19 13.47 -49.06
C GLU A 183 24.79 13.08 -47.71
N LYS A 184 25.24 14.07 -46.94
CA LYS A 184 25.77 13.84 -45.59
C LYS A 184 24.70 13.27 -44.65
N ARG A 185 23.49 13.81 -44.66
CA ARG A 185 22.37 13.30 -43.84
C ARG A 185 22.07 11.84 -44.18
N ARG A 186 22.00 11.52 -45.48
CA ARG A 186 21.77 10.16 -45.97
C ARG A 186 22.86 9.20 -45.50
N GLN A 187 24.13 9.60 -45.57
CA GLN A 187 25.25 8.80 -45.07
C GLN A 187 25.14 8.54 -43.57
N GLN A 188 24.83 9.57 -42.77
CA GLN A 188 24.67 9.45 -41.33
C GLN A 188 23.54 8.49 -40.96
N LEU A 189 22.36 8.63 -41.57
CA LEU A 189 21.25 7.70 -41.37
C LEU A 189 21.63 6.27 -41.77
N ASN A 190 22.34 6.08 -42.89
CA ASN A 190 22.79 4.76 -43.32
C ASN A 190 23.79 4.09 -42.35
N MET A 191 24.54 4.87 -41.58
CA MET A 191 25.45 4.35 -40.56
C MET A 191 24.69 3.91 -39.28
N MET A 192 23.56 4.55 -38.99
CA MET A 192 22.77 4.32 -37.77
C MET A 192 21.95 3.01 -37.82
N PHE A 193 21.41 2.65 -38.99
CA PHE A 193 20.52 1.50 -39.15
C PHE A 193 21.27 0.25 -39.62
N HIS A 194 20.90 -0.91 -39.05
CA HIS A 194 21.30 -2.23 -39.55
C HIS A 194 20.70 -2.47 -40.94
N ASP A 195 21.35 -3.27 -41.78
CA ASP A 195 20.91 -3.45 -43.17
C ASP A 195 19.57 -4.19 -43.26
N GLU A 196 19.24 -5.00 -42.25
CA GLU A 196 17.96 -5.70 -42.09
C GLU A 196 16.99 -4.97 -41.15
N ALA A 197 17.18 -3.67 -40.93
CA ALA A 197 16.34 -2.92 -40.00
C ALA A 197 14.87 -2.90 -40.41
N ARG A 198 13.98 -3.11 -39.43
CA ARG A 198 12.53 -3.04 -39.57
C ARG A 198 12.03 -1.82 -38.80
N ILE A 199 11.43 -0.88 -39.52
CA ILE A 199 10.96 0.38 -38.94
C ILE A 199 9.44 0.44 -39.03
N PHE A 200 8.77 0.51 -37.89
CA PHE A 200 7.33 0.51 -37.76
C PHE A 200 6.82 1.94 -37.47
N GLN A 201 5.98 2.47 -38.35
CA GLN A 201 5.21 3.68 -38.08
C GLN A 201 3.88 3.29 -37.46
N GLU A 202 3.59 3.79 -36.26
CA GLU A 202 2.33 3.58 -35.55
C GLU A 202 1.41 4.79 -35.69
N ASP A 203 0.11 4.54 -35.81
CA ASP A 203 -0.92 5.57 -35.78
C ASP A 203 -0.98 6.20 -34.36
N PRO A 204 -0.87 7.54 -34.24
CA PRO A 204 -0.76 8.19 -32.94
C PRO A 204 -2.05 8.10 -32.09
N GLU A 205 -3.22 7.89 -32.70
CA GLU A 205 -4.51 7.84 -31.98
C GLU A 205 -4.92 6.40 -31.59
N THR A 206 -4.66 5.45 -32.49
CA THR A 206 -5.17 4.08 -32.39
C THR A 206 -4.09 3.05 -32.07
N GLY A 207 -2.82 3.36 -32.28
CA GLY A 207 -1.69 2.45 -32.08
C GLY A 207 -1.77 1.15 -32.89
N THR A 208 -2.64 1.07 -33.90
CA THR A 208 -2.97 -0.18 -34.63
C THR A 208 -2.78 -0.08 -36.14
N GLY A 209 -2.84 1.12 -36.71
CA GLY A 209 -2.34 1.35 -38.06
C GLY A 209 -0.81 1.27 -38.05
N ILE A 210 -0.26 0.21 -38.64
CA ILE A 210 1.20 0.01 -38.68
C ILE A 210 1.67 -0.06 -40.13
N GLU A 211 2.51 0.89 -40.53
CA GLU A 211 3.28 0.81 -41.77
C GLU A 211 4.69 0.33 -41.48
N LEU A 212 5.23 -0.56 -42.32
CA LEU A 212 6.56 -1.12 -42.18
C LEU A 212 7.48 -0.57 -43.28
N TYR A 213 8.60 0.00 -42.87
CA TYR A 213 9.66 0.49 -43.74
C TYR A 213 10.92 -0.34 -43.56
N THR A 214 11.61 -0.58 -44.67
CA THR A 214 13.02 -0.98 -44.69
C THR A 214 13.91 0.21 -44.36
N LYS A 215 15.19 -0.06 -44.02
CA LYS A 215 16.23 0.97 -43.90
C LYS A 215 16.23 1.94 -45.08
N ALA A 216 16.20 1.44 -46.31
CA ALA A 216 16.30 2.27 -47.50
C ALA A 216 15.09 3.20 -47.64
N GLU A 217 13.87 2.67 -47.48
CA GLU A 217 12.65 3.46 -47.58
C GLU A 217 12.55 4.53 -46.49
N PHE A 218 12.96 4.18 -45.26
CA PHE A 218 12.95 5.15 -44.15
C PHE A 218 14.00 6.26 -44.35
N VAL A 219 15.21 5.91 -44.80
CA VAL A 219 16.26 6.88 -45.14
C VAL A 219 15.79 7.79 -46.27
N ASP A 220 15.12 7.24 -47.29
CA ASP A 220 14.53 8.02 -48.38
C ASP A 220 13.47 8.99 -47.85
N LYS A 221 12.55 8.52 -46.99
CA LYS A 221 11.51 9.35 -46.36
C LYS A 221 12.10 10.56 -45.62
N LEU A 222 13.15 10.35 -44.82
CA LEU A 222 13.80 11.41 -44.04
C LEU A 222 14.73 12.34 -44.84
N THR A 223 15.05 11.97 -46.08
CA THR A 223 15.92 12.78 -46.95
C THR A 223 15.18 13.36 -48.15
N PHE A 224 13.88 13.10 -48.31
CA PHE A 224 13.13 13.57 -49.46
C PHE A 224 12.84 15.09 -49.37
N PRO A 225 13.22 15.89 -50.39
CA PRO A 225 13.20 17.36 -50.33
C PRO A 225 11.80 17.99 -50.43
N LEU A 226 10.74 17.22 -50.72
CA LEU A 226 9.41 17.75 -51.09
C LEU A 226 8.32 17.51 -50.04
N ALA A 227 8.57 16.74 -48.99
CA ALA A 227 7.64 16.63 -47.86
C ALA A 227 8.03 17.66 -46.80
N SER A 228 7.07 18.41 -46.26
CA SER A 228 7.26 19.00 -44.94
C SER A 228 7.63 17.87 -44.00
N LEU A 229 8.88 17.84 -43.55
CA LEU A 229 9.36 16.88 -42.57
C LEU A 229 8.53 17.11 -41.29
N GLN A 230 7.51 16.26 -41.13
CA GLN A 230 6.63 16.19 -39.97
C GLN A 230 7.41 15.59 -38.81
N GLU A 231 7.11 16.06 -37.60
CA GLU A 231 7.82 15.69 -36.38
C GLU A 231 7.69 14.18 -36.12
N ILE A 232 8.82 13.47 -36.17
CA ILE A 232 8.89 12.04 -35.82
C ILE A 232 9.15 11.93 -34.33
N GLN A 233 8.27 11.22 -33.64
CA GLN A 233 8.47 10.85 -32.24
C GLN A 233 8.91 9.38 -32.17
N VAL A 234 10.13 9.15 -31.71
CA VAL A 234 10.68 7.80 -31.52
C VAL A 234 10.08 7.20 -30.26
N LEU A 235 9.41 6.06 -30.39
CA LEU A 235 8.79 5.33 -29.28
C LEU A 235 9.73 4.28 -28.70
N GLU A 236 10.39 3.51 -29.58
CA GLU A 236 11.24 2.38 -29.18
C GLU A 236 12.37 2.17 -30.19
N LEU A 237 13.54 1.76 -29.69
CA LEU A 237 14.69 1.34 -30.47
C LEU A 237 15.26 0.03 -29.93
N ALA A 238 15.50 -0.93 -30.82
CA ALA A 238 16.30 -2.12 -30.53
C ALA A 238 17.59 -2.11 -31.34
N TYR A 239 18.63 -2.68 -30.77
CA TYR A 239 19.98 -2.62 -31.30
C TYR A 239 20.58 -4.00 -31.55
N GLU A 240 21.29 -4.12 -32.66
CA GLU A 240 22.18 -5.24 -32.96
C GLU A 240 23.51 -4.67 -33.47
N GLN A 241 24.62 -5.11 -32.89
CA GLN A 241 25.97 -4.64 -33.26
C GLN A 241 26.08 -3.11 -33.30
N GLU A 242 25.52 -2.43 -32.30
CA GLU A 242 25.48 -0.96 -32.16
C GLU A 242 24.69 -0.21 -33.25
N LYS A 243 23.95 -0.93 -34.10
CA LYS A 243 23.05 -0.34 -35.11
C LYS A 243 21.59 -0.63 -34.76
N ILE A 244 20.69 0.23 -35.21
CA ILE A 244 19.25 0.06 -35.01
C ILE A 244 18.77 -1.09 -35.90
N ILE A 245 18.25 -2.16 -35.30
CA ILE A 245 17.64 -3.30 -35.99
C ILE A 245 16.11 -3.22 -36.00
N GLU A 246 15.52 -2.60 -34.97
CA GLU A 246 14.09 -2.35 -34.90
C GLU A 246 13.84 -0.95 -34.37
N MET A 247 12.87 -0.26 -34.97
CA MET A 247 12.42 1.05 -34.51
C MET A 247 10.90 1.15 -34.58
N ARG A 248 10.29 1.76 -33.57
CA ARG A 248 8.88 2.18 -33.57
C ARG A 248 8.80 3.68 -33.44
N PHE A 249 7.97 4.31 -34.25
CA PHE A 249 7.80 5.76 -34.23
C PHE A 249 6.36 6.17 -34.57
N THR A 250 5.94 7.33 -34.11
CA THR A 250 4.73 8.02 -34.57
C THR A 250 5.13 9.30 -35.32
N GLN A 251 4.23 9.79 -36.16
CA GLN A 251 4.42 11.02 -36.92
C GLN A 251 3.16 11.88 -36.75
N GLN A 252 3.32 13.14 -36.32
CA GLN A 252 2.20 14.08 -36.28
C GLN A 252 1.98 14.66 -37.68
N GLU A 253 0.75 14.58 -38.19
CA GLU A 253 0.40 15.15 -39.49
C GLU A 253 0.43 16.69 -39.52
#